data_AF-A0A6M3ZK88-F1
#
_entry.id   AF-A0A6M3ZK88-F1
#
_cell.length_a   1.000
_cell.length_b   1.000
_cell.length_c   1.000
_cell.angle_alpha   90.00
_cell.angle_beta   90.00
_cell.angle_gamma   90.00
#
_symmetry.space_group_name_H-M   'P 1'
#
loop_
_entity.id
_entity.type
_entity.pdbx_description
1 polymer ?
#
loop_
_entity_poly.entity_id
_entity_poly.type
_entity_poly.pdbx_seq_one_letter_code
_entity_poly.pdbx_strand_id
1 'polypeptide(L)'
;MAKRIDHTGIMVRDINASITFYEEVLGMKLKDRITHTNGVIELAFLGFEDGPETEIELIQGYSSELPAEGKVHHIALLTDDIAAEYTKAEKMNAKFIDEEITTLPNGYRYFYIEGPDGEWIEFFQR
;
A
#
# COMPACT_ATOMS: atom_id res chain seq x y z
N MET A 1 -23.68 5.16 -11.47
CA MET A 1 -22.66 4.38 -12.22
C MET A 1 -21.33 4.56 -11.53
N ALA A 2 -20.57 3.47 -11.32
CA ALA A 2 -19.23 3.54 -10.73
C ALA A 2 -18.27 4.28 -11.68
N LYS A 3 -17.27 4.98 -11.13
CA LYS A 3 -16.34 5.84 -11.90
C LYS A 3 -14.92 5.28 -11.94
N ARG A 4 -14.43 4.77 -10.82
CA ARG A 4 -13.09 4.20 -10.60
C ARG A 4 -13.13 3.30 -9.36
N ILE A 5 -12.04 2.58 -9.12
CA ILE A 5 -11.75 2.05 -7.78
C ILE A 5 -11.52 3.24 -6.87
N ASP A 6 -12.18 3.26 -5.71
CA ASP A 6 -12.08 4.37 -4.77
C ASP A 6 -10.92 4.15 -3.79
N HIS A 7 -10.89 2.98 -3.16
CA HIS A 7 -9.81 2.60 -2.25
C HIS A 7 -9.58 1.09 -2.27
N THR A 8 -8.42 0.68 -1.75
CA THR A 8 -8.09 -0.71 -1.40
C THR A 8 -7.91 -0.83 0.11
N GLY A 9 -8.71 -1.69 0.74
CA GLY A 9 -8.62 -1.96 2.17
C GLY A 9 -7.47 -2.92 2.50
N ILE A 10 -6.65 -2.56 3.50
CA ILE A 10 -5.54 -3.37 4.02
C ILE A 10 -5.69 -3.43 5.54
N MET A 11 -5.83 -4.65 6.04
CA MET A 11 -5.90 -4.86 7.48
C MET A 11 -4.52 -4.79 8.11
N VAL A 12 -4.43 -4.07 9.21
CA VAL A 12 -3.17 -3.82 9.90
C VAL A 12 -3.28 -4.11 11.39
N ARG A 13 -2.20 -4.62 11.99
CA ARG A 13 -2.16 -4.88 13.43
C ARG A 13 -1.92 -3.61 14.25
N ASP A 14 -1.12 -2.68 13.71
CA ASP A 14 -0.82 -1.38 14.32
C ASP A 14 -0.93 -0.28 13.25
N ILE A 15 -2.02 0.48 13.31
CA ILE A 15 -2.34 1.53 12.35
C ILE A 15 -1.33 2.67 12.38
N ASN A 16 -0.70 2.96 13.52
CA ASN A 16 0.29 4.04 13.58
C ASN A 16 1.58 3.60 12.90
N ALA A 17 2.03 2.37 13.18
CA ALA A 17 3.20 1.81 12.50
C ALA A 17 2.99 1.74 10.99
N SER A 18 1.79 1.35 10.55
CA SER A 18 1.46 1.30 9.13
C SER A 18 1.36 2.70 8.51
N ILE A 19 0.72 3.68 9.15
CA ILE A 19 0.75 5.08 8.65
C ILE A 19 2.20 5.54 8.45
N THR A 20 3.08 5.35 9.44
CA THR A 20 4.50 5.74 9.33
C THR A 20 5.19 5.04 8.16
N PHE A 21 4.97 3.74 7.96
CA PHE A 21 5.54 3.03 6.81
C PHE A 21 5.04 3.62 5.47
N TYR A 22 3.73 3.81 5.32
CA TYR A 22 3.16 4.29 4.06
C TYR A 22 3.56 5.75 3.79
N GLU A 23 3.73 6.59 4.81
CA GLU A 23 4.23 7.96 4.65
C GLU A 23 5.72 8.01 4.35
N GLU A 24 6.55 7.34 5.15
CA GLU A 24 8.02 7.47 5.04
C GLU A 24 8.58 6.61 3.90
N VAL A 25 8.13 5.36 3.78
CA VAL A 25 8.64 4.39 2.79
C VAL A 25 8.00 4.61 1.44
N LEU A 26 6.67 4.67 1.39
CA LEU A 26 5.96 4.81 0.12
C LEU A 26 5.79 6.27 -0.31
N GLY A 27 5.98 7.24 0.59
CA GLY A 27 5.83 8.66 0.25
C GLY A 27 4.37 9.12 0.14
N MET A 28 3.43 8.35 0.69
CA MET A 28 2.02 8.74 0.73
C MET A 28 1.79 9.81 1.82
N LYS A 29 0.60 10.39 1.83
CA LYS A 29 0.15 11.34 2.84
C LYS A 29 -1.07 10.76 3.55
N LEU A 30 -1.11 10.87 4.87
CA LEU A 30 -2.35 10.66 5.62
C LEU A 30 -3.37 11.75 5.26
N LYS A 31 -4.48 11.34 4.65
CA LYS A 31 -5.57 12.23 4.24
C LYS A 31 -6.66 12.36 5.28
N ASP A 32 -7.03 11.24 5.87
CA ASP A 32 -8.06 11.21 6.90
C ASP A 32 -7.81 10.04 7.87
N ARG A 33 -8.30 10.19 9.09
CA ARG A 33 -8.28 9.15 10.11
C ARG A 33 -9.55 9.24 10.94
N ILE A 34 -10.30 8.14 10.98
CA ILE A 34 -11.61 8.09 11.61
C ILE A 34 -11.78 6.82 12.42
N THR A 35 -12.43 6.93 13.58
CA THR A 35 -12.98 5.78 14.30
C THR A 35 -14.27 5.37 13.61
N HIS A 36 -14.38 4.09 13.26
CA HIS A 36 -15.57 3.52 12.65
C HIS A 36 -16.78 3.65 13.59
N THR A 37 -17.99 3.59 13.02
CA THR A 37 -19.25 3.79 13.76
C THR A 37 -19.48 2.83 14.93
N ASN A 38 -18.78 1.69 14.96
CA ASN A 38 -18.83 0.73 16.07
C ASN A 38 -17.94 1.12 17.27
N GLY A 39 -17.13 2.18 17.16
CA GLY A 39 -16.24 2.67 18.21
C GLY A 39 -15.01 1.80 18.48
N VAL A 40 -14.76 0.77 17.67
CA VAL A 40 -13.69 -0.23 17.89
C VAL A 40 -12.70 -0.24 16.73
N ILE A 41 -13.18 -0.14 15.50
CA ILE A 41 -12.33 -0.19 14.30
C ILE A 41 -11.78 1.21 14.04
N GLU A 42 -10.48 1.30 13.78
CA GLU A 42 -9.80 2.51 13.35
C GLU A 42 -9.53 2.41 11.84
N LEU A 43 -9.79 3.50 11.12
CA LEU A 43 -9.57 3.63 9.69
C LEU A 43 -8.61 4.79 9.43
N ALA A 44 -7.69 4.60 8.48
CA ALA A 44 -6.84 5.67 7.98
C ALA A 44 -6.75 5.60 6.46
N PHE A 45 -6.91 6.75 5.80
CA PHE A 45 -6.91 6.87 4.36
C PHE A 45 -5.64 7.58 3.91
N LEU A 46 -4.89 6.94 3.01
CA LEU A 46 -3.63 7.47 2.48
C LEU A 46 -3.65 7.52 0.95
N GLY A 47 -3.04 8.56 0.39
CA GLY A 47 -2.87 8.75 -1.06
C GLY A 47 -1.64 9.60 -1.38
N PHE A 48 -1.37 9.86 -2.66
CA PHE A 48 -0.23 10.66 -3.10
C PHE A 48 -0.60 12.13 -3.38
N GLU A 49 -1.83 12.37 -3.80
CA GLU A 49 -2.35 13.64 -4.27
C GLU A 49 -3.27 14.31 -3.24
N ASP A 50 -3.29 15.64 -3.21
CA ASP A 50 -4.23 16.36 -2.31
C ASP A 50 -5.70 16.28 -2.83
N GLY A 51 -5.91 15.79 -4.05
CA GLY A 51 -7.21 15.68 -4.72
C GLY A 51 -7.79 14.26 -4.75
N PRO A 52 -8.93 14.08 -5.46
CA PRO A 52 -9.56 12.76 -5.58
C PRO A 52 -8.68 11.77 -6.36
N GLU A 53 -8.30 10.67 -5.72
CA GLU A 53 -7.55 9.56 -6.34
C GLU A 53 -8.05 8.18 -5.85
N THR A 54 -7.33 7.11 -6.16
CA THR A 54 -7.50 5.81 -5.50
C THR A 54 -6.65 5.76 -4.24
N GLU A 55 -7.24 5.41 -3.10
CA GLU A 55 -6.57 5.49 -1.79
C GLU A 55 -6.27 4.11 -1.19
N ILE A 56 -5.35 4.07 -0.22
CA ILE A 56 -5.19 2.93 0.68
C ILE A 56 -6.00 3.21 1.95
N GLU A 57 -6.90 2.29 2.29
CA GLU A 57 -7.64 2.29 3.55
C GLU A 57 -6.98 1.29 4.50
N LEU A 58 -6.26 1.79 5.50
CA LEU A 58 -5.71 0.96 6.58
C LEU A 58 -6.79 0.69 7.62
N ILE A 59 -6.97 -0.57 8.00
CA ILE A 59 -8.04 -0.99 8.90
C ILE A 59 -7.48 -1.77 10.10
N GLN A 60 -7.61 -1.20 11.29
CA GLN A 60 -7.23 -1.88 12.53
C GLN A 60 -8.47 -2.24 13.36
N GLY A 61 -8.47 -3.43 13.95
CA GLY A 61 -9.46 -3.83 14.95
C GLY A 61 -10.49 -4.86 14.49
N TYR A 62 -10.35 -5.42 13.28
CA TYR A 62 -11.13 -6.60 12.89
C TYR A 62 -10.76 -7.82 13.77
N SER A 63 -11.74 -8.70 14.00
CA SER A 63 -11.50 -9.97 14.67
C SER A 63 -10.81 -10.97 13.73
N SER A 64 -10.29 -12.05 14.29
CA SER A 64 -9.74 -13.18 13.52
C SER A 64 -10.80 -13.98 12.72
N GLU A 65 -12.08 -13.66 12.85
CA GLU A 65 -13.19 -14.38 12.20
C GLU A 65 -13.70 -13.63 10.96
N LEU A 66 -12.79 -13.39 10.02
CA LEU A 66 -13.15 -12.77 8.73
C LEU A 66 -13.76 -13.80 7.79
N PRO A 67 -14.64 -13.37 6.86
CA PRO A 67 -15.11 -14.24 5.79
C PRO A 67 -13.94 -14.72 4.93
N ALA A 68 -14.13 -15.82 4.21
CA ALA A 68 -13.16 -16.27 3.22
C ALA A 68 -13.07 -15.23 2.08
N GLU A 69 -11.98 -14.49 2.04
CA GLU A 69 -11.71 -13.47 1.01
C GLU A 69 -11.21 -14.10 -0.31
N GLY A 70 -11.20 -13.29 -1.37
CA GLY A 70 -10.57 -13.67 -2.64
C GLY A 70 -9.05 -13.72 -2.53
N LYS A 71 -8.38 -14.44 -3.43
CA LYS A 71 -6.91 -14.42 -3.52
C LYS A 71 -6.47 -13.13 -4.20
N VAL A 72 -5.90 -12.20 -3.43
CA VAL A 72 -5.22 -11.00 -3.92
C VAL A 72 -3.72 -11.28 -3.99
N HIS A 73 -3.07 -10.90 -5.10
CA HIS A 73 -1.64 -11.14 -5.28
C HIS A 73 -0.79 -9.97 -4.73
N HIS A 74 -1.11 -8.73 -5.09
CA HIS A 74 -0.43 -7.52 -4.61
C HIS A 74 -1.31 -6.27 -4.82
N ILE A 75 -0.88 -5.15 -4.26
CA ILE A 75 -1.26 -3.79 -4.71
C ILE A 75 -0.13 -3.19 -5.53
N ALA A 76 -0.45 -2.39 -6.55
CA ALA A 76 0.55 -1.81 -7.45
C ALA A 76 0.53 -0.29 -7.45
N LEU A 77 1.71 0.29 -7.27
CA LEU A 77 1.98 1.72 -7.20
C LEU A 77 2.72 2.13 -8.47
N LEU A 78 2.18 3.13 -9.17
CA LEU A 78 2.83 3.71 -10.34
C LEU A 78 4.00 4.58 -9.89
N THR A 79 5.16 4.43 -10.53
CA THR A 79 6.32 5.31 -10.35
C THR A 79 6.91 5.74 -11.69
N ASP A 80 7.42 6.97 -11.73
CA ASP A 80 8.15 7.53 -12.87
C ASP A 80 9.65 7.12 -12.88
N ASP A 81 10.21 6.75 -11.72
CA ASP A 81 11.61 6.33 -11.57
C ASP A 81 11.73 5.14 -10.60
N ILE A 82 11.61 3.93 -11.15
CA ILE A 82 11.71 2.70 -10.39
C ILE A 82 13.10 2.47 -9.77
N ALA A 83 14.16 3.02 -10.37
CA ALA A 83 15.51 2.87 -9.82
C ALA A 83 15.69 3.73 -8.56
N ALA A 84 15.10 4.93 -8.55
CA ALA A 84 15.05 5.77 -7.37
C ALA A 84 14.23 5.11 -6.24
N GLU A 85 13.06 4.55 -6.56
CA GLU A 85 12.22 3.85 -5.57
C GLU A 85 12.92 2.62 -4.99
N TYR A 86 13.58 1.81 -5.84
CA TYR A 86 14.36 0.66 -5.38
C TYR A 86 15.46 1.09 -4.40
N THR A 87 16.24 2.11 -4.78
CA THR A 87 17.32 2.66 -3.92
C THR A 87 16.78 3.22 -2.60
N LYS A 88 15.59 3.87 -2.63
CA LYS A 88 14.92 4.40 -1.43
C LYS A 88 14.53 3.25 -0.51
N ALA A 89 13.88 2.21 -1.04
CA ALA A 89 13.48 1.02 -0.31
C ALA A 89 14.68 0.30 0.33
N GLU A 90 15.83 0.20 -0.36
CA GLU A 90 17.08 -0.33 0.20
C GLU A 90 17.57 0.48 1.40
N LYS A 91 17.62 1.82 1.28
CA LYS A 91 18.08 2.71 2.36
C LYS A 91 17.20 2.64 3.60
N MET A 92 15.92 2.34 3.41
CA MET A 92 14.95 2.18 4.50
C MET A 92 14.91 0.77 5.07
N ASN A 93 15.76 -0.14 4.59
CA ASN A 93 15.77 -1.57 4.96
C ASN A 93 14.39 -2.23 4.77
N ALA A 94 13.68 -1.87 3.70
CA ALA A 94 12.44 -2.53 3.32
C ALA A 94 12.70 -4.03 3.06
N LYS A 95 11.69 -4.86 3.30
CA LYS A 95 11.79 -6.29 3.04
C LYS A 95 11.43 -6.56 1.59
N PHE A 96 12.44 -6.76 0.76
CA PHE A 96 12.26 -7.09 -0.66
C PHE A 96 11.76 -8.53 -0.83
N ILE A 97 10.86 -8.71 -1.80
CA ILE A 97 10.41 -10.03 -2.26
C ILE A 97 11.21 -10.45 -3.50
N ASP A 98 11.55 -9.49 -4.38
CA ASP A 98 12.45 -9.70 -5.51
C ASP A 98 13.88 -9.33 -5.16
N GLU A 99 14.87 -10.03 -5.72
CA GLU A 99 16.30 -9.68 -5.54
C GLU A 99 16.75 -8.52 -6.45
N GLU A 100 16.00 -8.21 -7.50
CA GLU A 100 16.32 -7.18 -8.49
C GLU A 100 15.08 -6.62 -9.19
N ILE A 101 15.23 -5.47 -9.87
CA ILE A 101 14.18 -4.89 -10.70
C ILE A 101 13.98 -5.75 -11.95
N THR A 102 12.78 -6.30 -12.12
CA THR A 102 12.41 -7.07 -13.30
C THR A 102 12.02 -6.14 -14.46
N THR A 103 12.43 -6.47 -15.68
CA THR A 103 12.02 -5.77 -16.91
C THR A 103 11.20 -6.70 -17.81
N LEU A 104 9.98 -6.28 -18.12
CA LEU A 104 9.03 -7.00 -18.97
C LEU A 104 9.33 -6.79 -20.47
N PRO A 105 8.83 -7.68 -21.37
CA PRO A 105 9.08 -7.57 -22.81
C PRO A 105 8.60 -6.26 -23.46
N ASN A 106 7.66 -5.55 -22.83
CA ASN A 106 7.14 -4.26 -23.29
C ASN A 106 7.94 -3.06 -22.74
N GLY A 107 9.03 -3.31 -22.01
CA GLY A 107 9.86 -2.28 -21.38
C GLY A 107 9.39 -1.83 -20.01
N TYR A 108 8.23 -2.29 -19.53
CA TYR A 108 7.74 -1.97 -18.19
C TYR A 108 8.62 -2.66 -17.14
N ARG A 109 8.74 -2.05 -15.97
CA ARG A 109 9.64 -2.53 -14.92
C ARG A 109 8.91 -2.61 -13.60
N TYR A 110 9.26 -3.59 -12.77
CA TYR A 110 8.66 -3.73 -11.44
C TYR A 110 9.62 -4.33 -10.41
N PHE A 111 9.32 -4.12 -9.13
CA PHE A 111 9.82 -4.90 -8.01
C PHE A 111 8.78 -4.93 -6.88
N TYR A 112 8.86 -5.93 -6.00
CA TYR A 112 7.98 -6.07 -4.83
C TYR A 112 8.72 -5.86 -3.50
N ILE A 113 8.01 -5.23 -2.56
CA ILE A 113 8.37 -5.21 -1.14
C ILE A 113 7.20 -5.69 -0.29
N GLU A 114 7.50 -6.12 0.94
CA GLU A 114 6.51 -6.46 1.96
C GLU A 114 6.19 -5.24 2.83
N GLY A 115 4.89 -4.97 3.03
CA GLY A 115 4.41 -3.99 4.00
C GLY A 115 4.43 -4.51 5.44
N PRO A 116 4.02 -3.69 6.42
CA PRO A 116 4.13 -4.00 7.85
C PRO A 116 3.39 -5.27 8.30
N ASP A 117 2.34 -5.66 7.58
CA ASP A 117 1.47 -6.78 7.91
C ASP A 117 1.58 -7.94 6.90
N GLY A 118 2.57 -7.90 6.01
CA GLY A 118 2.87 -8.99 5.07
C GLY A 118 2.29 -8.81 3.68
N GLU A 119 1.57 -7.71 3.44
CA GLU A 119 1.01 -7.37 2.13
C GLU A 119 2.11 -7.11 1.10
N TRP A 120 1.88 -7.54 -0.13
CA TRP A 120 2.83 -7.33 -1.22
C TRP A 120 2.53 -6.02 -1.94
N ILE A 121 3.54 -5.17 -2.04
CA ILE A 121 3.48 -3.85 -2.64
C ILE A 121 4.40 -3.83 -3.86
N GLU A 122 3.82 -3.67 -5.04
CA GLU A 122 4.53 -3.53 -6.31
C GLU A 122 4.84 -2.06 -6.59
N PHE A 123 6.09 -1.77 -6.91
CA PHE A 123 6.43 -0.54 -7.62
C PHE A 123 6.47 -0.86 -9.09
N PHE A 124 5.77 -0.09 -9.90
CA PHE A 124 5.57 -0.37 -11.31
C PHE A 124 5.85 0.87 -12.16
N GLN A 125 6.72 0.73 -13.16
CA GLN A 125 7.03 1.77 -14.14
C GLN A 125 6.60 1.32 -15.54
N ARG A 126 5.81 2.18 -16.20
CA ARG A 126 5.37 2.01 -17.60
C ARG A 126 6.38 2.59 -18.59
#